data_AF-A0A355CCI8-F1
#
_entry.id   AF-A0A355CCI8-F1
#
_cell.length_a   1.000
_cell.length_b   1.000
_cell.length_c   1.000
_cell.angle_alpha   90.00
_cell.angle_beta   90.00
_cell.angle_gamma   90.00
#
_symmetry.space_group_name_H-M   'P 1'
#
loop_
_entity.id
_entity.type
_entity.pdbx_description
1 polymer ?
#
loop_
_entity_poly.entity_id
_entity_poly.type
_entity_poly.pdbx_seq_one_letter_code
_entity_poly.pdbx_strand_id
1 'polypeptide(L)'
;MKSTFCFPETSIQSNTVNFDRNAIDSCIAAAWIDLVGGDVDTLAGDDWLPLCGDIDDGEIYREWFLWQDSEVTQEWEAYDPITNYRVLAFSREMLLAKIDQIEDGRQV
;
A
#
# COMPACT_ATOMS: atom_id res chain seq x y z
N MET A 1 29.32 -22.46 40.48
CA MET A 1 28.02 -22.84 41.05
C MET A 1 26.99 -22.83 39.92
N LYS A 2 26.37 -23.96 39.60
CA LYS A 2 25.35 -24.08 38.53
C LYS A 2 24.01 -23.70 39.16
N SER A 3 23.41 -22.58 38.76
CA SER A 3 22.07 -22.20 39.24
C SER A 3 21.02 -22.86 38.36
N THR A 4 20.35 -23.89 38.89
CA THR A 4 19.17 -24.46 38.27
C THR A 4 18.02 -23.48 38.50
N PHE A 5 17.63 -22.74 37.47
CA PHE A 5 16.39 -21.97 37.48
C PHE A 5 15.22 -22.96 37.46
N CYS A 6 14.53 -23.10 38.59
CA CYS A 6 13.21 -23.73 38.65
C CYS A 6 12.16 -22.65 38.42
N PHE A 7 11.42 -22.75 37.33
CA PHE A 7 10.20 -21.97 37.14
C PHE A 7 9.01 -22.76 37.72
N PRO A 8 8.10 -22.12 38.48
CA PRO A 8 6.88 -22.77 38.90
C PRO A 8 5.98 -23.03 37.68
N GLU A 9 5.54 -24.27 37.49
CA GLU A 9 4.55 -24.61 36.47
C GLU A 9 3.20 -23.98 36.83
N THR A 10 2.84 -22.90 36.15
CA THR A 10 1.46 -22.40 36.17
C THR A 10 0.60 -23.36 35.36
N SER A 11 -0.27 -24.10 36.05
CA SER A 11 -1.35 -24.87 35.42
C SER A 11 -2.21 -23.93 34.59
N ILE A 12 -2.07 -23.99 33.26
CA ILE A 12 -3.01 -23.36 32.34
C ILE A 12 -4.24 -24.28 32.31
N GLN A 13 -5.24 -23.97 33.14
CA GLN A 13 -6.58 -24.46 32.89
C GLN A 13 -7.05 -23.81 31.59
N SER A 14 -7.01 -24.57 30.49
CA SER A 14 -7.65 -24.19 29.24
C SER A 14 -9.15 -24.15 29.46
N ASN A 15 -9.70 -22.96 29.67
CA ASN A 15 -11.13 -22.75 29.54
C ASN A 15 -11.49 -23.00 28.08
N THR A 16 -12.24 -24.05 27.80
CA THR A 16 -12.81 -24.28 26.47
C THR A 16 -13.87 -23.23 26.24
N VAL A 17 -13.49 -22.12 25.59
CA VAL A 17 -14.44 -21.10 25.18
C VAL A 17 -15.02 -21.55 23.85
N ASN A 18 -16.31 -21.90 23.85
CA ASN A 18 -17.05 -22.14 22.61
C ASN A 18 -17.27 -20.78 21.94
N PHE A 19 -16.43 -20.45 20.98
CA PHE A 19 -16.63 -19.28 20.13
C PHE A 19 -17.49 -19.68 18.93
N ASP A 20 -18.52 -18.90 18.64
CA ASP A 20 -19.27 -19.05 17.41
C ASP A 20 -18.37 -18.67 16.24
N ARG A 21 -17.98 -19.67 15.44
CA ARG A 21 -17.12 -19.48 14.27
C ARG A 21 -17.73 -18.49 13.28
N ASN A 22 -19.07 -18.45 13.19
CA ASN A 22 -19.77 -17.51 12.33
C ASN A 22 -19.62 -16.05 12.79
N ALA A 23 -19.51 -15.82 14.11
CA ALA A 23 -19.29 -14.49 14.65
C ALA A 23 -17.87 -13.99 14.35
N ILE A 24 -16.87 -14.88 14.37
CA ILE A 24 -15.49 -14.55 13.98
C ILE A 24 -15.43 -14.23 12.48
N ASP A 25 -16.02 -15.07 11.64
CA ASP A 25 -16.02 -14.86 10.20
C ASP A 25 -16.75 -13.56 9.83
N SER A 26 -17.84 -13.22 10.55
CA SER A 26 -18.56 -11.95 10.38
C SER A 26 -17.73 -10.75 10.85
N CYS A 27 -17.02 -10.85 11.97
CA CYS A 27 -16.12 -9.79 12.44
C CYS A 27 -14.94 -9.59 11.49
N ILE A 28 -14.39 -10.68 10.94
CA ILE A 28 -13.32 -10.62 9.94
C ILE A 28 -13.83 -9.95 8.67
N ALA A 29 -14.99 -10.36 8.14
CA ALA A 29 -15.59 -9.76 6.96
C ALA A 29 -15.89 -8.26 7.18
N ALA A 30 -16.42 -7.88 8.34
CA ALA A 30 -16.67 -6.48 8.68
C ALA A 30 -15.37 -5.67 8.77
N ALA A 31 -14.31 -6.21 9.38
CA ALA A 31 -13.01 -5.56 9.44
C ALA A 31 -12.36 -5.42 8.04
N TRP A 32 -12.54 -6.39 7.15
CA TRP A 32 -12.09 -6.27 5.76
C TRP A 32 -12.87 -5.22 4.98
N ILE A 33 -14.19 -5.13 5.17
CA ILE A 33 -15.01 -4.09 4.54
C ILE A 33 -14.64 -2.71 5.09
N ASP A 34 -14.34 -2.59 6.38
CA ASP A 34 -13.87 -1.34 7.00
C ASP A 34 -12.47 -0.95 6.51
N LEU A 35 -11.58 -1.94 6.31
CA LEU A 35 -10.24 -1.72 5.74
C LEU A 35 -10.28 -1.31 4.26
N VAL A 36 -11.17 -1.92 3.47
CA VAL A 36 -11.33 -1.62 2.02
C VAL A 36 -12.21 -0.39 1.79
N GLY A 37 -13.14 -0.13 2.70
CA GLY A 37 -14.09 0.98 2.66
C GLY A 37 -13.64 2.21 3.46
N GLY A 38 -12.50 2.14 4.15
CA GLY A 38 -11.86 3.27 4.82
C GLY A 38 -11.52 4.36 3.81
N ASP A 39 -11.97 5.57 4.11
CA ASP A 39 -11.98 6.77 3.27
C ASP A 39 -10.91 6.82 2.18
N VAL A 40 -11.32 6.48 0.95
CA VAL A 40 -10.61 6.85 -0.29
C VAL A 40 -10.36 8.37 -0.40
N ASP A 41 -11.09 9.17 0.39
CA ASP A 41 -10.96 10.63 0.47
C ASP A 41 -9.84 11.10 1.43
N THR A 42 -9.18 10.19 2.16
CA THR A 42 -8.10 10.54 3.12
C THR A 42 -6.70 10.19 2.68
N LEU A 43 -6.54 9.47 1.55
CA LEU A 43 -5.23 9.28 0.93
C LEU A 43 -4.94 10.50 0.05
N ALA A 44 -4.38 11.55 0.66
CA ALA A 44 -3.73 12.57 -0.13
C ALA A 44 -2.64 11.86 -0.93
N GLY A 45 -2.51 12.09 -2.22
CA GLY A 45 -1.59 11.31 -3.05
C GLY A 45 -0.11 11.54 -2.80
N ASP A 46 0.24 12.08 -1.64
CA ASP A 46 1.60 12.04 -1.11
C ASP A 46 1.76 10.91 -0.07
N ASP A 47 0.68 10.25 0.37
CA ASP A 47 0.69 9.21 1.42
C ASP A 47 1.31 7.89 0.93
N TRP A 48 1.46 7.70 -0.38
CA TRP A 48 2.18 6.57 -0.96
C TRP A 48 3.68 6.85 -1.13
N LEU A 49 4.12 8.11 -1.14
CA LEU A 49 5.53 8.47 -1.28
C LEU A 49 6.41 7.86 -0.17
N PRO A 50 6.00 7.81 1.12
CA PRO A 50 6.78 7.11 2.15
C PRO A 50 6.78 5.58 2.02
N LEU A 51 5.86 5.00 1.24
CA LEU A 51 5.74 3.55 1.02
C LEU A 51 6.64 3.06 -0.12
N CYS A 52 6.99 3.96 -1.04
CA CYS A 52 8.00 3.70 -2.05
C CYS A 52 9.38 3.86 -1.40
N GLY A 53 10.07 2.73 -1.17
CA GLY A 53 11.46 2.74 -0.70
C GLY A 53 12.39 3.48 -1.67
N ASP A 54 13.51 3.98 -1.16
CA ASP A 54 14.61 4.69 -1.85
C ASP A 54 14.22 5.26 -3.23
N ILE A 55 13.42 6.33 -3.20
CA ILE A 55 13.01 7.14 -4.38
C ILE A 55 14.19 7.99 -4.92
N ASP A 56 15.42 7.50 -4.78
CA ASP A 56 16.61 8.28 -5.12
C ASP A 56 16.76 8.50 -6.65
N ASP A 57 16.03 7.71 -7.47
CA ASP A 57 16.03 7.78 -8.93
C ASP A 57 14.75 8.39 -9.54
N GLY A 58 13.91 9.04 -8.72
CA GLY A 58 12.69 9.70 -9.18
C GLY A 58 12.97 10.90 -10.11
N GLU A 59 12.16 11.06 -11.16
CA GLU A 59 12.25 12.19 -12.09
C GLU A 59 10.93 12.97 -12.18
N ILE A 60 11.00 14.25 -12.55
CA ILE A 60 9.81 15.07 -12.80
C ILE A 60 9.64 15.27 -14.31
N TYR A 61 8.43 14.98 -14.83
CA TYR A 61 8.05 15.26 -16.21
C TYR A 61 6.68 15.91 -16.29
N ARG A 62 6.60 17.11 -16.88
CA ARG A 62 5.35 17.91 -16.95
C ARG A 62 4.62 18.02 -15.60
N GLU A 63 5.36 18.19 -14.51
CA GLU A 63 4.86 18.26 -13.12
C GLU A 63 4.39 16.91 -12.53
N TRP A 64 4.45 15.82 -13.29
CA TRP A 64 4.24 14.48 -12.77
C TRP A 64 5.51 13.96 -12.13
N PHE A 65 5.36 13.18 -11.06
CA PHE A 65 6.46 12.46 -10.43
C PHE A 65 6.55 11.05 -11.00
N LEU A 66 7.72 10.66 -11.53
CA LEU A 66 7.95 9.39 -12.22
C LEU A 66 9.03 8.59 -11.50
N TRP A 67 8.87 7.27 -11.48
CA TRP A 67 9.88 6.35 -10.97
C TRP A 67 9.76 4.99 -11.66
N GLN A 68 10.82 4.19 -11.60
CA GLN A 68 10.79 2.80 -12.01
C GLN A 68 10.77 1.92 -10.75
N ASP A 69 9.80 1.01 -10.65
CA ASP A 69 9.87 -0.07 -9.67
C ASP A 69 10.87 -1.11 -10.17
N SER A 70 12.13 -0.93 -9.82
CA SER A 70 13.21 -1.80 -10.27
C SER A 70 13.25 -3.17 -9.56
N GLU A 71 12.53 -3.32 -8.44
CA GLU A 71 12.67 -4.49 -7.56
C GLU A 71 11.58 -5.54 -7.77
N VAL A 72 10.34 -5.12 -8.03
CA VAL A 72 9.19 -6.04 -8.05
C VAL A 72 8.59 -6.19 -9.44
N THR A 73 8.08 -5.09 -10.02
CA THR A 73 7.33 -5.14 -11.27
C THR A 73 8.18 -4.84 -12.51
N GLN A 74 9.29 -4.12 -12.33
CA GLN A 74 10.11 -3.56 -13.42
C GLN A 74 9.35 -2.55 -14.31
N GLU A 75 8.17 -2.10 -13.86
CA GLU A 75 7.34 -1.14 -14.56
C GLU A 75 7.74 0.30 -14.21
N TRP A 76 7.39 1.20 -15.13
CA TRP A 76 7.47 2.63 -14.94
C TRP A 76 6.14 3.15 -14.40
N GLU A 77 6.20 3.95 -13.35
CA GLU A 77 5.05 4.54 -12.70
C GLU A 77 5.15 6.06 -12.75
N ALA A 78 4.00 6.73 -12.91
CA ALA A 78 3.87 8.17 -12.78
C ALA A 78 2.70 8.52 -11.87
N TYR A 79 2.90 9.54 -11.05
CA TYR A 79 1.88 10.14 -10.22
C TYR A 79 1.53 11.54 -10.70
N ASP A 80 0.23 11.78 -10.84
CA ASP A 80 -0.33 13.07 -11.17
C ASP A 80 -0.81 13.81 -9.92
N PRO A 81 -0.18 14.94 -9.57
CA PRO A 81 -0.60 15.72 -8.41
C PRO A 81 -1.97 16.40 -8.61
N ILE A 82 -2.44 16.60 -9.84
CA ILE A 82 -3.69 17.32 -10.10
C ILE A 82 -4.91 16.44 -9.83
N THR A 83 -4.90 15.22 -10.34
CA THR A 83 -6.03 14.29 -10.21
C THR A 83 -5.83 13.24 -9.11
N ASN A 84 -4.67 13.21 -8.46
CA ASN A 84 -4.32 12.22 -7.44
C ASN A 84 -4.44 10.78 -7.98
N TYR A 85 -3.96 10.57 -9.21
CA TYR A 85 -4.00 9.27 -9.88
C TYR A 85 -2.61 8.81 -10.30
N ARG A 86 -2.44 7.48 -10.22
CA ARG A 86 -1.24 6.77 -10.65
C ARG A 86 -1.45 6.12 -12.01
N VAL A 87 -0.44 6.22 -12.87
CA VAL A 87 -0.43 5.61 -14.20
C VAL A 87 0.80 4.70 -14.32
N LEU A 88 0.61 3.52 -14.91
CA LEU A 88 1.64 2.49 -15.08
C LEU A 88 1.95 2.27 -16.57
N ALA A 89 3.20 1.94 -16.89
CA ALA A 89 3.62 1.51 -18.23
C ALA A 89 4.86 0.59 -18.18
N PHE A 90 5.00 -0.26 -19.20
CA PHE A 90 6.13 -1.18 -19.31
C PHE A 90 7.45 -0.52 -19.69
N SER A 91 7.41 0.72 -20.20
CA SER A 91 8.60 1.48 -20.54
C SER A 91 8.40 2.96 -20.26
N ARG A 92 9.51 3.66 -20.03
CA ARG A 92 9.53 5.11 -19.81
C ARG A 92 8.86 5.87 -20.96
N GLU A 93 9.17 5.52 -22.20
CA GLU A 93 8.63 6.19 -23.39
C GLU A 93 7.11 6.05 -23.47
N MET A 94 6.57 4.87 -23.12
CA MET A 94 5.13 4.65 -23.07
C MET A 94 4.47 5.45 -21.94
N LEU A 95 5.15 5.59 -20.79
CA LEU A 95 4.68 6.40 -19.67
C LEU A 95 4.59 7.88 -20.07
N LEU A 96 5.66 8.42 -20.67
CA LEU A 96 5.69 9.81 -21.15
C LEU A 96 4.61 10.08 -22.19
N ALA A 97 4.43 9.18 -23.17
CA ALA A 97 3.39 9.33 -24.18
C ALA A 97 1.97 9.33 -23.58
N LYS A 98 1.72 8.52 -22.52
CA LYS A 98 0.45 8.56 -21.78
C LYS A 98 0.26 9.89 -21.05
N ILE A 99 1.30 10.39 -20.38
CA ILE A 99 1.26 11.69 -19.70
C ILE A 99 0.95 12.79 -20.71
N ASP A 100 1.64 12.81 -21.85
CA ASP A 100 1.38 13.79 -22.92
C ASP A 100 -0.06 13.74 -23.39
N GLN A 101 -0.61 12.54 -23.63
CA GLN A 101 -2.02 12.39 -24.01
C GLN A 101 -2.99 12.94 -22.95
N ILE A 102 -2.70 12.71 -21.67
CA ILE A 102 -3.53 13.20 -20.55
C ILE A 102 -3.45 14.72 -20.45
N GLU A 103 -2.24 15.28 -20.47
CA GLU A 103 -1.99 16.72 -20.36
C GLU A 103 -2.52 17.50 -21.56
N ASP A 104 -2.40 16.96 -22.77
CA ASP A 104 -2.95 17.58 -23.98
C ASP A 104 -4.49 17.57 -23.94
N GLY A 105 -5.10 16.60 -23.26
CA GLY A 105 -6.53 16.59 -22.97
C GLY A 105 -6.96 17.61 -21.89
N ARG A 106 -6.04 18.11 -21.07
CA ARG A 106 -6.29 19.15 -20.04
C ARG A 106 -6.24 20.56 -20.58
N GLN A 107 -5.64 20.78 -21.75
CA GLN A 107 -5.62 22.09 -22.39
C GLN A 107 -7.05 22.54 -22.75
N VAL A 108 -7.65 23.35 -21.88
CA VAL A 108 -8.85 24.17 -22.10
C VAL A 108 -8.44 25.62 -22.25
#